data_AF-A0A2D9T6E6-F1
#
_entry.id   AF-A0A2D9T6E6-F1
#
_cell.length_a   1.000
_cell.length_b   1.000
_cell.length_c   1.000
_cell.angle_alpha   90.00
_cell.angle_beta   90.00
_cell.angle_gamma   90.00
#
_symmetry.space_group_name_H-M   'P 1'
#
loop_
_entity.id
_entity.type
_entity.pdbx_description
1 polymer ?
#
loop_
_entity_poly.entity_id
_entity_poly.type
_entity_poly.pdbx_seq_one_letter_code
_entity_poly.pdbx_strand_id
1 'polypeptide(L)'
;MSPEDRNRRYVRRAFDAEVEAAHVAGRGGRNTTLHRSGCRCFELSNAMPSELSRDEVRAALLEAAGAAGLPPREARATLRSAERRIGDSRARLPALHVDPGAAPIDFAALRRRIENMKATEHRDEAKRPPRGEVRYLWEHCKPVPLEVLAELSGKPRPNIDARRVGDLVRYLPDDVALPPWGDWWRRTGHRVVIPLRDHRGEIVTLHARAGRAAGNCPKQFGPRGYQVRGTAMANAIGVDLLRGDEFTRDYVAHAGVVITEGTPSWLAWATNWGGAFESEPACFAYYSGTWSKAHADAIPDGARVLLDPDYNEAGQRMARAVVETLGARVDLHVTKTREVA
;
A
#
# COMPACT_ATOMS: atom_id res chain seq x y z
N MET A 1 -18.50 6.71 17.87
CA MET A 1 -17.23 6.43 18.56
C MET A 1 -16.52 7.75 18.78
N SER A 2 -16.08 8.06 20.01
CA SER A 2 -15.44 9.36 20.27
C SER A 2 -14.06 9.43 19.60
N PRO A 3 -13.50 10.63 19.34
CA PRO A 3 -12.11 10.79 18.91
C PRO A 3 -11.11 10.10 19.85
N GLU A 4 -11.38 10.10 21.16
CA GLU A 4 -10.55 9.44 22.17
C GLU A 4 -10.57 7.91 22.03
N ASP A 5 -11.75 7.32 21.81
CA ASP A 5 -11.88 5.86 21.57
C ASP A 5 -11.13 5.41 20.31
N ARG A 6 -11.13 6.25 19.27
CA ARG A 6 -10.41 5.98 18.01
C ARG A 6 -8.90 5.99 18.21
N ASN A 7 -8.38 7.01 18.90
CA ASN A 7 -6.96 7.12 19.20
C ASN A 7 -6.48 5.96 20.08
N ARG A 8 -7.26 5.57 21.10
CA ARG A 8 -6.99 4.39 21.95
C ARG A 8 -6.83 3.12 21.10
N ARG A 9 -7.78 2.85 20.21
CA ARG A 9 -7.73 1.65 19.33
C ARG A 9 -6.55 1.68 18.36
N TYR A 10 -6.26 2.83 17.76
CA TYR A 10 -5.09 2.98 16.89
C TYR A 10 -3.78 2.69 17.62
N VAL A 11 -3.58 3.32 18.78
CA VAL A 11 -2.38 3.12 19.61
C VAL A 11 -2.21 1.65 19.96
N ARG A 12 -3.29 0.95 20.33
CA ARG A 12 -3.26 -0.48 20.64
C ARG A 12 -2.89 -1.33 19.44
N ARG A 13 -3.53 -1.15 18.28
CA ARG A 13 -3.20 -1.93 17.07
C ARG A 13 -1.76 -1.67 16.59
N ALA A 14 -1.31 -0.42 16.65
CA ALA A 14 0.06 -0.06 16.28
C ALA A 14 1.09 -0.68 17.24
N PHE A 15 0.79 -0.67 18.54
CA PHE A 15 1.58 -1.34 19.56
C PHE A 15 1.66 -2.86 19.33
N ASP A 16 0.51 -3.52 19.13
CA ASP A 16 0.43 -4.97 18.90
C ASP A 16 1.22 -5.38 17.64
N ALA A 17 1.13 -4.60 16.57
CA ALA A 17 1.87 -4.86 15.34
C ALA A 17 3.39 -4.77 15.52
N GLU A 18 3.88 -3.83 16.34
CA GLU A 18 5.30 -3.70 16.65
C GLU A 18 5.79 -4.80 17.60
N VAL A 19 4.95 -5.24 18.54
CA VAL A 19 5.24 -6.39 19.41
C VAL A 19 5.36 -7.66 18.58
N GLU A 20 4.42 -7.90 17.65
CA GLU A 20 4.46 -9.05 16.75
C GLU A 20 5.69 -9.01 15.84
N ALA A 21 6.03 -7.85 15.29
CA ALA A 21 7.23 -7.68 14.47
C ALA A 21 8.52 -8.04 15.24
N ALA A 22 8.60 -7.69 16.53
CA ALA A 22 9.70 -8.08 17.39
C ALA A 22 9.69 -9.60 17.71
N HIS A 23 8.50 -10.17 17.89
CA HIS A 23 8.29 -11.59 18.20
C HIS A 23 8.79 -12.52 17.08
N VAL A 24 8.46 -12.21 15.82
CA VAL A 24 8.79 -13.07 14.67
C VAL A 24 10.18 -12.82 14.07
N ALA A 25 11.02 -11.99 14.71
CA ALA A 25 12.30 -11.58 14.14
C ALA A 25 13.32 -12.75 14.05
N GLY A 26 13.88 -12.96 12.85
CA GLY A 26 14.89 -13.99 12.57
C GLY A 26 16.29 -13.67 13.15
N ARG A 27 17.12 -14.70 13.39
CA ARG A 27 18.43 -14.64 14.10
C ARG A 27 19.32 -13.44 13.75
N GLY A 28 19.37 -13.02 12.48
CA GLY A 28 20.22 -11.91 12.02
C GLY A 28 19.66 -10.50 12.23
N GLY A 29 18.40 -10.34 12.63
CA GLY A 29 17.72 -9.02 12.67
C GLY A 29 17.00 -8.70 13.98
N ARG A 30 17.05 -9.57 14.99
CA ARG A 30 16.28 -9.44 16.23
C ARG A 30 16.56 -8.15 16.99
N ASN A 31 17.84 -7.85 17.22
CA ASN A 31 18.23 -6.67 17.97
C ASN A 31 17.84 -5.37 17.22
N THR A 32 18.11 -5.28 15.92
CA THR A 32 17.71 -4.13 15.10
C THR A 32 16.19 -3.94 15.05
N THR A 33 15.44 -5.03 14.90
CA THR A 33 13.98 -5.01 14.89
C THR A 33 13.44 -4.55 16.24
N LEU A 34 13.92 -5.14 17.33
CA LEU A 34 13.56 -4.75 18.69
C LEU A 34 13.87 -3.29 19.00
N HIS A 35 15.04 -2.78 18.56
CA HIS A 35 15.40 -1.38 18.75
C HIS A 35 14.42 -0.44 18.05
N ARG A 36 14.07 -0.75 16.79
CA ARG A 36 13.13 0.04 15.99
C ARG A 36 11.72 0.00 16.58
N SER A 37 11.22 -1.19 16.91
CA SER A 37 9.91 -1.36 17.53
C SER A 37 9.85 -0.68 18.90
N GLY A 38 10.92 -0.75 19.69
CA GLY A 38 11.08 0.03 20.92
C GLY A 38 10.94 1.53 20.70
N CYS A 39 11.63 2.10 19.70
CA CYS A 39 11.53 3.54 19.40
C CYS A 39 10.09 3.94 19.10
N ARG A 40 9.40 3.17 18.25
CA ARG A 40 8.00 3.45 17.86
C ARG A 40 7.03 3.29 19.02
N CYS A 41 7.17 2.26 19.85
CA CYS A 41 6.28 2.06 20.99
C CYS A 41 6.49 3.10 22.10
N PHE A 42 7.73 3.54 22.35
CA PHE A 42 7.99 4.64 23.29
C PHE A 42 7.46 5.98 22.77
N GLU A 43 7.53 6.21 21.46
CA GLU A 43 6.88 7.34 20.80
C GLU A 43 5.35 7.33 21.02
N LEU A 44 4.69 6.17 20.81
CA LEU A 44 3.25 6.00 21.08
C LEU A 44 2.92 6.26 22.56
N SER A 45 3.75 5.76 23.48
CA SER A 45 3.56 5.96 24.92
C SER A 45 3.71 7.42 25.33
N ASN A 46 4.65 8.17 24.73
CA ASN A 46 4.77 9.62 24.97
C ASN A 46 3.58 10.41 24.43
N ALA A 47 2.98 9.96 23.32
CA ALA A 47 1.85 10.62 22.69
C ALA A 47 0.54 10.40 23.47
N MET A 48 0.33 9.18 24.00
CA MET A 48 -0.91 8.79 24.69
C MET A 48 -0.61 8.01 26.00
N PRO A 49 -0.03 8.67 27.02
CA PRO A 49 0.44 7.99 28.24
C PRO A 49 -0.70 7.38 29.08
N SER A 50 -1.93 7.85 28.92
CA SER A 50 -3.12 7.25 29.56
C SER A 50 -3.52 5.91 28.94
N GLU A 51 -3.08 5.63 27.70
CA GLU A 51 -3.48 4.45 26.93
C GLU A 51 -2.40 3.39 26.86
N LEU A 52 -1.13 3.80 26.85
CA LEU A 52 0.01 2.91 26.73
C LEU A 52 1.16 3.41 27.59
N SER A 53 1.42 2.71 28.70
CA SER A 53 2.49 3.11 29.62
C SER A 53 3.87 2.63 29.13
N ARG A 54 4.95 3.32 29.51
CA ARG A 54 6.32 2.90 29.17
C ARG A 54 6.68 1.55 29.76
N ASP A 55 6.15 1.22 30.93
CA ASP A 55 6.40 -0.06 31.59
C ASP A 55 5.72 -1.21 30.85
N GLU A 56 4.50 -0.99 30.37
CA GLU A 56 3.78 -1.92 29.50
C GLU A 56 4.53 -2.16 28.18
N VAL A 57 5.04 -1.08 27.54
CA VAL A 57 5.87 -1.19 26.34
C VAL A 57 7.12 -2.04 26.60
N ARG A 58 7.83 -1.79 27.71
CA ARG A 58 9.03 -2.58 28.05
C ARG A 58 8.68 -4.04 28.31
N ALA A 59 7.63 -4.32 29.06
CA ALA A 59 7.24 -5.68 29.40
C ALA A 59 6.94 -6.50 28.13
N ALA A 60 6.07 -5.99 27.24
CA ALA A 60 5.68 -6.69 26.03
C ALA A 60 6.85 -6.90 25.06
N LEU A 61 7.70 -5.89 24.85
CA LEU A 61 8.83 -6.02 23.95
C LEU A 61 9.94 -6.92 24.50
N LEU A 62 10.11 -7.00 25.83
CA LEU A 62 11.01 -7.97 26.45
C LEU A 62 10.51 -9.41 26.27
N GLU A 63 9.20 -9.63 26.42
CA GLU A 63 8.58 -10.93 26.17
C GLU A 63 8.73 -11.34 24.70
N ALA A 64 8.39 -10.45 23.76
CA ALA A 64 8.56 -10.68 22.33
C ALA A 64 10.02 -10.97 21.95
N ALA A 65 10.98 -10.22 22.51
CA ALA A 65 12.40 -10.47 22.30
C ALA A 65 12.85 -11.85 22.84
N GLY A 66 12.33 -12.26 23.99
CA GLY A 66 12.58 -13.56 24.59
C GLY A 66 12.06 -14.71 23.72
N ALA A 67 10.84 -14.57 23.20
CA ALA A 67 10.24 -15.53 22.26
C ALA A 67 11.01 -15.60 20.94
N ALA A 68 11.52 -14.45 20.45
CA ALA A 68 12.44 -14.41 19.33
C ALA A 68 13.79 -15.06 19.66
N GLY A 69 14.11 -15.39 20.92
CA GLY A 69 15.39 -16.00 21.31
C GLY A 69 16.54 -15.00 21.43
N LEU A 70 16.24 -13.75 21.79
CA LEU A 70 17.25 -12.75 22.16
C LEU A 70 17.58 -12.87 23.67
N PRO A 71 18.86 -12.87 24.08
CA PRO A 71 19.22 -12.94 25.49
C PRO A 71 18.61 -11.80 26.32
N PRO A 72 18.06 -12.04 27.53
CA PRO A 72 17.38 -11.01 28.32
C PRO A 72 18.23 -9.78 28.61
N ARG A 73 19.54 -9.95 28.83
CA ARG A 73 20.47 -8.83 29.06
C ARG A 73 20.61 -7.94 27.83
N GLU A 74 20.66 -8.54 26.65
CA GLU A 74 20.76 -7.85 25.37
C GLU A 74 19.45 -7.11 25.06
N ALA A 75 18.30 -7.78 25.18
CA ALA A 75 16.99 -7.17 24.98
C ALA A 75 16.78 -5.92 25.85
N ARG A 76 17.13 -6.01 27.15
CA ARG A 76 17.07 -4.85 28.07
C ARG A 76 18.00 -3.71 27.65
N ALA A 77 19.21 -4.02 27.16
CA ALA A 77 20.14 -3.00 26.69
C ALA A 77 19.61 -2.29 25.44
N THR A 78 19.06 -3.04 24.50
CA THR A 78 18.43 -2.53 23.28
C THR A 78 17.26 -1.61 23.59
N LEU A 79 16.35 -2.01 24.48
CA LEU A 79 15.20 -1.19 24.83
C LEU A 79 15.59 0.08 25.60
N ARG A 80 16.60 0.02 26.49
CA ARG A 80 17.16 1.24 27.11
C ARG A 80 17.75 2.20 26.08
N SER A 81 18.39 1.67 25.04
CA SER A 81 18.93 2.49 23.94
C SER A 81 17.80 3.16 23.15
N ALA A 82 16.76 2.40 22.80
CA ALA A 82 15.58 2.92 22.10
C ALA A 82 14.87 4.00 22.94
N GLU A 83 14.65 3.76 24.22
CA GLU A 83 14.01 4.73 25.12
C GLU A 83 14.82 6.01 25.26
N ARG A 84 16.14 5.90 25.43
CA ARG A 84 17.04 7.06 25.50
C ARG A 84 17.02 7.87 24.21
N ARG A 85 16.89 7.21 23.05
CA ARG A 85 16.82 7.88 21.75
C ARG A 85 15.54 8.73 21.63
N ILE A 86 14.41 8.23 22.13
CA ILE A 86 13.14 8.98 22.08
C ILE A 86 13.12 10.11 23.12
N GLY A 87 13.65 9.87 24.31
CA GLY A 87 13.63 10.83 25.42
C GLY A 87 12.20 11.25 25.79
N ASP A 88 12.03 12.49 26.23
CA ASP A 88 10.73 13.07 26.60
C ASP A 88 10.10 13.90 25.48
N SER A 89 10.53 13.64 24.24
CA SER A 89 10.00 14.31 23.06
C SER A 89 8.50 14.02 22.94
N ARG A 90 7.67 15.05 23.15
CA ARG A 90 6.25 15.02 22.75
C ARG A 90 6.20 15.10 21.24
N ALA A 91 5.81 14.01 20.62
CA ALA A 91 5.64 14.00 19.18
C ALA A 91 4.56 14.98 18.74
N ARG A 92 4.82 15.71 17.65
CA ARG A 92 3.81 16.51 16.93
C ARG A 92 3.20 15.63 15.85
N LEU A 93 1.89 15.43 15.88
CA LEU A 93 1.15 14.86 14.74
C LEU A 93 1.39 15.76 13.51
N PRO A 94 1.84 15.25 12.34
CA PRO A 94 2.14 16.09 11.20
C PRO A 94 0.85 16.57 10.52
N ALA A 95 0.74 17.88 10.32
CA ALA A 95 -0.17 18.44 9.33
C ALA A 95 0.45 18.21 7.94
N LEU A 96 -0.27 17.52 7.05
CA LEU A 96 0.08 17.43 5.64
C LEU A 96 0.18 18.85 5.06
N HIS A 97 1.37 19.26 4.61
CA HIS A 97 1.57 20.52 3.92
C HIS A 97 0.95 20.44 2.51
N VAL A 98 -0.04 21.30 2.26
CA VAL A 98 -0.65 21.55 0.95
C VAL A 98 0.04 22.78 0.34
N ASP A 99 0.42 22.71 -0.93
CA ASP A 99 0.91 23.87 -1.68
C ASP A 99 -0.29 24.74 -2.14
N PRO A 100 -0.43 25.98 -1.64
CA PRO A 100 -1.57 26.85 -1.96
C PRO A 100 -1.58 27.40 -3.40
N GLY A 101 -0.57 27.09 -4.23
CA GLY A 101 -0.42 27.65 -5.58
C GLY A 101 -1.11 26.91 -6.74
N ALA A 102 -1.77 25.78 -6.52
CA ALA A 102 -2.39 25.00 -7.60
C ALA A 102 -3.65 25.70 -8.16
N ALA A 103 -3.67 25.98 -9.46
CA ALA A 103 -4.84 26.56 -10.12
C ALA A 103 -6.07 25.63 -10.00
N PRO A 104 -7.24 26.15 -9.60
CA PRO A 104 -8.45 25.34 -9.41
C PRO A 104 -8.97 24.78 -10.74
N ILE A 105 -9.40 23.52 -10.71
CA ILE A 105 -10.03 22.85 -11.85
C ILE A 105 -11.46 23.41 -12.04
N ASP A 106 -11.88 23.69 -13.28
CA ASP A 106 -13.26 24.09 -13.61
C ASP A 106 -14.22 22.90 -13.49
N PHE A 107 -14.78 22.73 -12.29
CA PHE A 107 -15.72 21.67 -11.97
C PHE A 107 -17.08 21.78 -12.70
N ALA A 108 -17.46 22.95 -13.23
CA ALA A 108 -18.73 23.14 -13.92
C ALA A 108 -18.69 22.61 -15.36
N ALA A 109 -17.57 22.78 -16.06
CA ALA A 109 -17.32 22.16 -17.35
C ALA A 109 -17.27 20.62 -17.23
N LEU A 110 -16.70 20.11 -16.13
CA LEU A 110 -16.58 18.67 -15.87
C LEU A 110 -17.94 18.00 -15.58
N ARG A 111 -18.83 18.65 -14.81
CA ARG A 111 -20.18 18.14 -14.49
C ARG A 111 -21.04 17.87 -15.73
N ARG A 112 -21.06 18.78 -16.71
CA ARG A 112 -21.83 18.63 -17.97
C ARG A 112 -21.37 17.43 -18.80
N ARG A 113 -20.11 17.04 -18.70
CA ARG A 113 -19.55 15.90 -19.43
C ARG A 113 -19.90 14.55 -18.79
N ILE A 114 -20.01 14.53 -17.45
CA ILE A 114 -20.40 13.36 -16.64
C ILE A 114 -21.85 12.95 -16.93
N GLU A 115 -22.77 13.91 -17.06
CA GLU A 115 -24.19 13.62 -17.35
C GLU A 115 -24.37 12.95 -18.71
N ASN A 116 -23.57 13.33 -19.71
CA ASN A 116 -23.62 12.75 -21.05
C ASN A 116 -23.05 11.32 -21.14
N MET A 117 -22.19 10.88 -20.20
CA MET A 117 -21.55 9.55 -20.24
C MET A 117 -22.33 8.46 -19.49
N LYS A 118 -23.10 8.82 -18.46
CA LYS A 118 -23.90 7.88 -17.64
C LYS A 118 -24.95 7.08 -18.44
N ALA A 119 -25.28 7.50 -19.66
CA ALA A 119 -26.22 6.82 -20.53
C ALA A 119 -25.68 5.50 -21.15
N THR A 120 -24.43 5.08 -20.88
CA THR A 120 -23.74 4.04 -21.70
C THR A 120 -23.30 2.77 -20.98
N GLU A 121 -23.44 2.61 -19.65
CA GLU A 121 -22.84 1.45 -18.93
C GLU A 121 -23.85 0.41 -18.43
N HIS A 122 -24.23 -0.51 -19.32
CA HIS A 122 -24.56 -1.90 -18.98
C HIS A 122 -23.77 -2.79 -19.96
N ARG A 123 -22.79 -3.59 -19.50
CA ARG A 123 -22.20 -4.70 -20.28
C ARG A 123 -21.23 -5.58 -19.45
N ASP A 124 -21.62 -6.84 -19.32
CA ASP A 124 -20.90 -8.10 -19.07
C ASP A 124 -19.85 -8.19 -17.94
N GLU A 125 -20.08 -9.15 -17.03
CA GLU A 125 -19.10 -9.56 -16.03
C GLU A 125 -17.78 -9.99 -16.69
N ALA A 126 -16.67 -9.42 -16.23
CA ALA A 126 -15.36 -9.64 -16.83
C ALA A 126 -14.96 -11.12 -16.75
N LYS A 127 -14.48 -11.69 -17.87
CA LYS A 127 -14.01 -13.09 -17.91
C LYS A 127 -12.72 -13.24 -17.07
N ARG A 128 -12.81 -13.89 -15.90
CA ARG A 128 -11.68 -14.09 -14.96
C ARG A 128 -11.04 -15.48 -15.07
N PRO A 129 -9.75 -15.63 -14.72
CA PRO A 129 -9.16 -16.95 -14.54
C PRO A 129 -9.86 -17.71 -13.40
N PRO A 130 -9.81 -19.06 -13.39
CA PRO A 130 -10.38 -19.84 -12.30
C PRO A 130 -9.79 -19.44 -10.94
N ARG A 131 -10.66 -19.15 -9.95
CA ARG A 131 -10.24 -18.67 -8.62
C ARG A 131 -9.26 -19.63 -7.94
N GLY A 132 -9.45 -20.94 -8.10
CA GLY A 132 -8.56 -21.96 -7.54
C GLY A 132 -7.14 -21.87 -8.09
N GLU A 133 -6.99 -21.60 -9.39
CA GLU A 133 -5.68 -21.44 -10.05
C GLU A 133 -5.00 -20.12 -9.64
N VAL A 134 -5.77 -19.02 -9.55
CA VAL A 134 -5.28 -17.73 -9.05
C VAL A 134 -4.73 -17.86 -7.63
N ARG A 135 -5.53 -18.47 -6.73
CA ARG A 135 -5.12 -18.70 -5.34
C ARG A 135 -3.90 -19.60 -5.25
N TYR A 136 -3.92 -20.74 -5.96
CA TYR A 136 -2.79 -21.66 -6.00
C TYR A 136 -1.51 -20.94 -6.41
N LEU A 137 -1.53 -20.20 -7.52
CA LEU A 137 -0.35 -19.52 -8.01
C LEU A 137 0.16 -18.47 -7.02
N TRP A 138 -0.74 -17.67 -6.43
CA TRP A 138 -0.38 -16.67 -5.43
C TRP A 138 0.30 -17.29 -4.20
N GLU A 139 -0.28 -18.37 -3.66
CA GLU A 139 0.21 -19.08 -2.46
C GLU A 139 1.56 -19.76 -2.67
N HIS A 140 1.88 -20.19 -3.90
CA HIS A 140 3.15 -20.84 -4.24
C HIS A 140 4.25 -19.85 -4.66
N CYS A 141 3.93 -18.56 -4.82
CA CYS A 141 4.95 -17.53 -5.03
C CYS A 141 5.72 -17.24 -3.71
N LYS A 142 6.98 -16.82 -3.85
CA LYS A 142 7.90 -16.58 -2.73
C LYS A 142 8.08 -15.08 -2.48
N PRO A 143 8.67 -14.64 -1.34
CA PRO A 143 9.08 -13.25 -1.18
C PRO A 143 9.99 -12.79 -2.31
N VAL A 144 9.86 -11.52 -2.73
CA VAL A 144 10.66 -11.00 -3.86
C VAL A 144 12.12 -10.79 -3.45
N PRO A 145 13.10 -11.36 -4.19
CA PRO A 145 14.51 -11.10 -3.94
C PRO A 145 14.88 -9.62 -4.06
N LEU A 146 15.85 -9.15 -3.27
CA LEU A 146 16.25 -7.74 -3.21
C LEU A 146 16.76 -7.22 -4.56
N GLU A 147 17.48 -8.05 -5.31
CA GLU A 147 17.99 -7.75 -6.63
C GLU A 147 16.86 -7.48 -7.64
N VAL A 148 15.77 -8.23 -7.56
CA VAL A 148 14.60 -8.03 -8.43
C VAL A 148 13.86 -6.73 -8.06
N LEU A 149 13.76 -6.41 -6.76
CA LEU A 149 13.18 -5.14 -6.29
C LEU A 149 14.04 -3.93 -6.69
N ALA A 150 15.36 -4.08 -6.69
CA ALA A 150 16.28 -3.03 -7.15
C ALA A 150 16.09 -2.73 -8.65
N GLU A 151 15.86 -3.76 -9.47
CA GLU A 151 15.56 -3.58 -10.90
C GLU A 151 14.23 -2.85 -11.13
N LEU A 152 13.20 -3.13 -10.32
CA LEU A 152 11.90 -2.46 -10.42
C LEU A 152 11.96 -0.97 -10.08
N SER A 153 12.88 -0.57 -9.19
CA SER A 153 12.96 0.79 -8.64
C SER A 153 13.41 1.84 -9.66
N GLY A 154 14.22 1.46 -10.66
CA GLY A 154 14.69 2.36 -11.72
C GLY A 154 15.46 3.60 -11.24
N LYS A 155 16.12 4.33 -12.15
CA LYS A 155 16.65 5.68 -11.89
C LYS A 155 15.96 6.69 -12.82
N PRO A 156 15.54 7.88 -12.34
CA PRO A 156 15.58 8.35 -10.95
C PRO A 156 14.27 8.01 -10.20
N ARG A 157 14.18 6.79 -9.62
CA ARG A 157 13.17 6.31 -8.65
C ARG A 157 11.73 6.22 -9.19
N PRO A 158 10.95 5.24 -8.71
CA PRO A 158 10.47 5.15 -7.32
C PRO A 158 11.43 4.50 -6.30
N ASN A 159 11.48 5.05 -5.07
CA ASN A 159 12.21 4.45 -3.94
C ASN A 159 11.35 3.30 -3.38
N ILE A 160 11.74 2.04 -3.46
CA ILE A 160 10.94 0.95 -2.86
C ILE A 160 11.63 0.49 -1.57
N ASP A 161 10.94 0.54 -0.42
CA ASP A 161 11.47 -0.06 0.82
C ASP A 161 11.24 -1.57 0.79
N ALA A 162 12.28 -2.29 0.37
CA ALA A 162 12.26 -3.74 0.24
C ALA A 162 11.84 -4.48 1.52
N ARG A 163 12.04 -3.89 2.71
CA ARG A 163 11.67 -4.49 4.00
C ARG A 163 10.16 -4.51 4.23
N ARG A 164 9.40 -3.74 3.46
CA ARG A 164 7.95 -3.55 3.60
C ARG A 164 7.15 -4.02 2.40
N VAL A 165 7.82 -4.54 1.37
CA VAL A 165 7.15 -5.09 0.20
C VAL A 165 6.22 -6.24 0.60
N GLY A 166 6.67 -7.14 1.48
CA GLY A 166 5.83 -8.20 2.04
C GLY A 166 4.97 -8.91 0.97
N ASP A 167 3.67 -8.94 1.20
CA ASP A 167 2.66 -9.53 0.31
C ASP A 167 2.05 -8.54 -0.71
N LEU A 168 2.64 -7.36 -0.89
CA LEU A 168 2.24 -6.44 -1.96
C LEU A 168 2.54 -7.04 -3.34
N VAL A 169 3.67 -7.74 -3.47
CA VAL A 169 4.05 -8.52 -4.65
C VAL A 169 4.81 -9.77 -4.22
N ARG A 170 4.80 -10.81 -5.05
CA ARG A 170 5.55 -12.06 -4.81
C ARG A 170 6.38 -12.43 -6.03
N TYR A 171 7.39 -13.28 -5.84
CA TYR A 171 8.27 -13.79 -6.87
C TYR A 171 7.79 -15.16 -7.35
N LEU A 172 7.72 -15.35 -8.66
CA LEU A 172 7.38 -16.60 -9.33
C LEU A 172 8.63 -17.49 -9.42
N PRO A 173 8.69 -18.60 -8.65
CA PRO A 173 9.80 -19.53 -8.73
C PRO A 173 9.77 -20.35 -10.03
N ASP A 174 10.92 -20.91 -10.41
CA ASP A 174 11.02 -21.76 -11.62
C ASP A 174 10.40 -23.16 -11.41
N ASP A 175 10.20 -23.58 -10.17
CA ASP A 175 9.64 -24.88 -9.78
C ASP A 175 8.11 -24.88 -9.64
N VAL A 176 7.44 -23.72 -9.69
CA VAL A 176 5.98 -23.63 -9.57
C VAL A 176 5.28 -24.03 -10.86
N ALA A 177 4.27 -24.89 -10.80
CA ALA A 177 3.46 -25.20 -11.98
C ALA A 177 2.62 -23.96 -12.39
N LEU A 178 2.68 -23.59 -13.67
CA LEU A 178 1.93 -22.46 -14.18
C LEU A 178 0.65 -22.93 -14.88
N PRO A 179 -0.50 -22.27 -14.62
CA PRO A 179 -1.70 -22.53 -15.40
C PRO A 179 -1.53 -22.04 -16.85
N PRO A 180 -2.31 -22.57 -17.81
CA PRO A 180 -2.17 -22.23 -19.23
C PRO A 180 -2.25 -20.74 -19.56
N TRP A 181 -2.91 -19.93 -18.73
CA TRP A 181 -3.01 -18.47 -18.94
C TRP A 181 -1.77 -17.69 -18.47
N GLY A 182 -0.90 -18.30 -17.66
CA GLY A 182 0.33 -17.70 -17.13
C GLY A 182 1.62 -18.38 -17.61
N ASP A 183 1.52 -19.45 -18.39
CA ASP A 183 2.64 -20.28 -18.87
C ASP A 183 3.81 -19.48 -19.49
N TRP A 184 3.46 -18.44 -20.25
CA TRP A 184 4.39 -17.64 -21.02
C TRP A 184 5.14 -16.61 -20.15
N TRP A 185 4.69 -16.33 -18.92
CA TRP A 185 5.37 -15.44 -17.96
C TRP A 185 6.79 -15.91 -17.66
N ARG A 186 6.95 -17.23 -17.49
CA ARG A 186 8.27 -17.82 -17.24
C ARG A 186 9.20 -17.58 -18.43
N ARG A 187 8.68 -17.84 -19.64
CA ARG A 187 9.42 -17.77 -20.91
C ARG A 187 9.92 -16.36 -21.24
N THR A 188 9.19 -15.34 -20.79
CA THR A 188 9.50 -13.93 -21.06
C THR A 188 10.19 -13.24 -19.88
N GLY A 189 10.61 -13.97 -18.85
CA GLY A 189 11.31 -13.41 -17.69
C GLY A 189 10.44 -12.61 -16.72
N HIS A 190 9.11 -12.76 -16.78
CA HIS A 190 8.19 -12.07 -15.89
C HIS A 190 8.10 -12.84 -14.58
N ARG A 191 8.80 -12.35 -13.56
CA ARG A 191 8.96 -13.04 -12.28
C ARG A 191 8.28 -12.35 -11.11
N VAL A 192 7.86 -11.09 -11.24
CA VAL A 192 7.16 -10.38 -10.17
C VAL A 192 5.66 -10.53 -10.39
N VAL A 193 5.01 -11.24 -9.48
CA VAL A 193 3.56 -11.50 -9.47
C VAL A 193 2.87 -10.47 -8.59
N ILE A 194 1.84 -9.84 -9.16
CA ILE A 194 1.13 -8.71 -8.57
C ILE A 194 -0.33 -9.12 -8.39
N PRO A 195 -0.88 -9.03 -7.16
CA PRO A 195 -2.27 -9.34 -6.91
C PRO A 195 -3.16 -8.19 -7.40
N LEU A 196 -4.15 -8.53 -8.22
CA LEU A 196 -5.18 -7.58 -8.65
C LEU A 196 -6.51 -7.93 -7.99
N ARG A 197 -7.03 -6.95 -7.26
CA ARG A 197 -8.19 -7.11 -6.39
C ARG A 197 -9.42 -6.46 -6.98
N ASP A 198 -10.59 -7.06 -6.77
CA ASP A 198 -11.86 -6.42 -7.10
C ASP A 198 -12.30 -5.41 -6.02
N HIS A 199 -13.47 -4.81 -6.23
CA HIS A 199 -14.07 -3.84 -5.30
C HIS A 199 -14.40 -4.40 -3.91
N ARG A 200 -14.29 -5.71 -3.69
CA ARG A 200 -14.50 -6.38 -2.40
C ARG A 200 -13.18 -6.69 -1.70
N GLY A 201 -12.05 -6.29 -2.30
CA GLY A 201 -10.71 -6.56 -1.80
C GLY A 201 -10.20 -7.98 -2.08
N GLU A 202 -10.91 -8.77 -2.87
CA GLU A 202 -10.55 -10.16 -3.16
C GLU A 202 -9.60 -10.26 -4.35
N ILE A 203 -8.57 -11.12 -4.26
CA ILE A 203 -7.67 -11.37 -5.39
C ILE A 203 -8.42 -12.16 -6.46
N VAL A 204 -8.79 -11.49 -7.56
CA VAL A 204 -9.58 -12.10 -8.65
C VAL A 204 -8.74 -12.42 -9.88
N THR A 205 -7.53 -11.87 -9.96
CA THR A 205 -6.57 -12.14 -11.03
C THR A 205 -5.16 -11.72 -10.60
N LEU A 206 -4.16 -12.14 -11.36
CA LEU A 206 -2.75 -11.79 -11.14
C LEU A 206 -2.19 -11.10 -12.39
N HIS A 207 -1.23 -10.21 -12.19
CA HIS A 207 -0.34 -9.72 -13.24
C HIS A 207 1.06 -10.24 -13.02
N ALA A 208 1.83 -10.39 -14.09
CA ALA A 208 3.25 -10.65 -14.02
C ALA A 208 4.03 -9.48 -14.62
N ARG A 209 5.15 -9.13 -13.99
CA ARG A 209 6.04 -8.04 -14.37
C ARG A 209 7.48 -8.55 -14.42
N ALA A 210 8.24 -8.07 -15.39
CA ALA A 210 9.68 -8.30 -15.43
C ALA A 210 10.38 -7.28 -14.52
N GLY A 211 11.42 -7.71 -13.78
CA GLY A 211 12.24 -6.82 -12.94
C GLY A 211 12.90 -5.73 -13.78
N ARG A 212 13.63 -6.17 -14.83
CA ARG A 212 14.15 -5.34 -15.91
C ARG A 212 13.33 -5.52 -17.19
N ALA A 213 13.31 -4.49 -18.05
CA ALA A 213 12.70 -4.60 -19.38
C ALA A 213 13.30 -5.78 -20.16
N ALA A 214 12.47 -6.76 -20.52
CA ALA A 214 12.86 -7.97 -21.24
C ALA A 214 12.85 -7.72 -22.75
N GLY A 215 13.84 -6.97 -23.24
CA GLY A 215 13.94 -6.59 -24.66
C GLY A 215 12.70 -5.84 -25.15
N ASN A 216 12.12 -6.27 -26.27
CA ASN A 216 10.90 -5.69 -26.86
C ASN A 216 9.59 -6.22 -26.26
N CYS A 217 9.65 -7.07 -25.23
CA CYS A 217 8.43 -7.52 -24.56
C CYS A 217 7.84 -6.38 -23.70
N PRO A 218 6.50 -6.26 -23.64
CA PRO A 218 5.84 -5.45 -22.62
C PRO A 218 6.42 -5.70 -21.24
N LYS A 219 6.55 -4.66 -20.41
CA LYS A 219 7.12 -4.76 -19.05
C LYS A 219 6.29 -5.63 -18.11
N GLN A 220 5.01 -5.78 -18.42
CA GLN A 220 4.03 -6.47 -17.61
C GLN A 220 2.93 -7.02 -18.49
N PHE A 221 2.25 -8.05 -17.98
CA PHE A 221 1.12 -8.64 -18.68
C PHE A 221 0.09 -9.22 -17.70
N GLY A 222 -1.13 -9.32 -18.21
CA GLY A 222 -2.20 -10.06 -17.57
C GLY A 222 -2.26 -11.53 -17.97
N PRO A 223 -3.23 -12.26 -17.43
CA PRO A 223 -3.51 -13.64 -17.78
C PRO A 223 -4.04 -13.75 -19.22
N ARG A 224 -3.45 -14.64 -20.02
CA ARG A 224 -3.87 -14.85 -21.42
C ARG A 224 -5.33 -15.33 -21.48
N GLY A 225 -6.15 -14.67 -22.32
CA GLY A 225 -7.55 -15.06 -22.55
C GLY A 225 -8.54 -14.61 -21.47
N TYR A 226 -8.09 -13.79 -20.53
CA TYR A 226 -8.88 -13.25 -19.42
C TYR A 226 -8.72 -11.74 -19.29
N GLN A 227 -9.63 -11.11 -18.55
CA GLN A 227 -9.72 -9.67 -18.40
C GLN A 227 -9.31 -9.22 -17.00
N VAL A 228 -8.72 -8.03 -16.94
CA VAL A 228 -8.30 -7.36 -15.69
C VAL A 228 -9.10 -6.08 -15.38
N ARG A 229 -10.12 -5.75 -16.19
CA ARG A 229 -11.06 -4.64 -15.92
C ARG A 229 -11.68 -4.77 -14.52
N GLY A 230 -11.96 -3.66 -13.86
CA GLY A 230 -12.56 -3.66 -12.52
C GLY A 230 -11.66 -4.34 -11.49
N THR A 231 -10.36 -4.06 -11.56
CA THR A 231 -9.39 -4.45 -10.53
C THR A 231 -8.40 -3.34 -10.20
N ALA A 232 -7.82 -3.39 -9.01
CA ALA A 232 -6.76 -2.51 -8.55
C ALA A 232 -5.70 -3.28 -7.74
N MET A 233 -4.49 -2.74 -7.68
CA MET A 233 -3.53 -3.06 -6.63
C MET A 233 -3.94 -2.31 -5.36
N ALA A 234 -3.73 -2.89 -4.18
CA ALA A 234 -4.06 -2.26 -2.89
C ALA A 234 -3.10 -2.73 -1.79
N ASN A 235 -2.60 -1.80 -0.95
CA ASN A 235 -1.93 -2.17 0.31
C ASN A 235 -2.94 -2.71 1.33
N ALA A 236 -2.48 -3.18 2.49
CA ALA A 236 -3.35 -3.78 3.52
C ALA A 236 -4.52 -2.85 3.90
N ILE A 237 -4.25 -1.56 4.11
CA ILE A 237 -5.27 -0.55 4.43
C ILE A 237 -6.26 -0.37 3.28
N GLY A 238 -5.77 -0.34 2.03
CA GLY A 238 -6.64 -0.30 0.86
C GLY A 238 -7.53 -1.54 0.73
N VAL A 239 -7.03 -2.72 1.10
CA VAL A 239 -7.83 -3.96 1.11
C VAL A 239 -8.93 -3.90 2.16
N ASP A 240 -8.60 -3.49 3.39
CA ASP A 240 -9.59 -3.32 4.46
C ASP A 240 -10.65 -2.29 4.07
N LEU A 241 -10.24 -1.20 3.38
CA LEU A 241 -11.16 -0.19 2.86
C LEU A 241 -12.14 -0.77 1.82
N LEU A 242 -11.65 -1.56 0.85
CA LEU A 242 -12.49 -2.22 -0.16
C LEU A 242 -13.45 -3.24 0.45
N ARG A 243 -13.05 -3.90 1.54
CA ARG A 243 -13.91 -4.81 2.30
C ARG A 243 -15.00 -4.10 3.11
N GLY A 244 -14.99 -2.77 3.15
CA GLY A 244 -15.97 -1.97 3.86
C GLY A 244 -15.74 -1.95 5.37
N ASP A 245 -14.51 -2.20 5.84
CA ASP A 245 -14.18 -2.11 7.26
C ASP A 245 -14.43 -0.68 7.79
N GLU A 246 -15.39 -0.55 8.71
CA GLU A 246 -15.84 0.77 9.22
C GLU A 246 -14.71 1.53 9.89
N PHE A 247 -13.85 0.84 10.63
CA PHE A 247 -12.70 1.45 11.28
C PHE A 247 -11.72 2.02 10.24
N THR A 248 -11.43 1.26 9.19
CA THR A 248 -10.56 1.69 8.10
C THR A 248 -11.16 2.86 7.33
N ARG A 249 -12.49 2.91 7.13
CA ARG A 249 -13.15 4.07 6.51
C ARG A 249 -12.90 5.35 7.31
N ASP A 250 -13.10 5.30 8.63
CA ASP A 250 -12.82 6.44 9.51
C ASP A 250 -11.34 6.82 9.51
N TYR A 251 -10.45 5.81 9.57
CA TYR A 251 -9.01 6.00 9.53
C TYR A 251 -8.58 6.69 8.23
N VAL A 252 -9.03 6.20 7.07
CA VAL A 252 -8.68 6.72 5.75
C VAL A 252 -9.21 8.14 5.53
N ALA A 253 -10.35 8.51 6.13
CA ALA A 253 -10.80 9.91 6.10
C ALA A 253 -9.75 10.87 6.70
N HIS A 254 -8.96 10.39 7.66
CA HIS A 254 -7.86 11.15 8.27
C HIS A 254 -6.53 10.90 7.56
N ALA A 255 -6.14 9.65 7.31
CA ALA A 255 -4.86 9.27 6.72
C ALA A 255 -4.74 9.63 5.23
N GLY A 256 -5.87 9.71 4.54
CA GLY A 256 -5.96 9.92 3.10
C GLY A 256 -5.82 8.64 2.28
N VAL A 257 -5.96 8.81 0.98
CA VAL A 257 -5.82 7.79 -0.06
C VAL A 257 -4.77 8.25 -1.05
N VAL A 258 -3.90 7.36 -1.48
CA VAL A 258 -3.00 7.57 -2.61
C VAL A 258 -3.41 6.63 -3.74
N ILE A 259 -3.54 7.16 -4.95
CA ILE A 259 -3.84 6.39 -6.16
C ILE A 259 -2.74 6.66 -7.17
N THR A 260 -2.02 5.63 -7.60
CA THR A 260 -0.92 5.79 -8.56
C THR A 260 -1.13 5.01 -9.84
N GLU A 261 -0.40 5.39 -10.88
CA GLU A 261 -0.28 4.59 -12.09
C GLU A 261 0.84 3.55 -11.94
N GLY A 262 0.48 2.28 -12.16
CA GLY A 262 1.45 1.20 -12.29
C GLY A 262 2.13 0.72 -11.00
N THR A 263 2.83 -0.41 -11.11
CA THR A 263 3.40 -1.13 -9.96
C THR A 263 4.54 -0.40 -9.25
N PRO A 264 5.53 0.20 -9.96
CA PRO A 264 6.67 0.80 -9.25
C PRO A 264 6.26 1.97 -8.36
N SER A 265 5.43 2.89 -8.88
CA SER A 265 4.93 4.05 -8.12
C SER A 265 4.08 3.59 -6.94
N TRP A 266 3.20 2.61 -7.15
CA TRP A 266 2.44 1.98 -6.07
C TRP A 266 3.32 1.39 -4.99
N LEU A 267 4.35 0.60 -5.34
CA LEU A 267 5.25 0.00 -4.37
C LEU A 267 6.02 1.07 -3.60
N ALA A 268 6.45 2.15 -4.24
CA ALA A 268 7.06 3.27 -3.52
C ALA A 268 6.10 3.86 -2.50
N TRP A 269 4.91 4.26 -2.91
CA TRP A 269 3.93 4.80 -1.98
C TRP A 269 3.59 3.80 -0.89
N ALA A 270 3.25 2.56 -1.22
CA ALA A 270 2.86 1.54 -0.24
C ALA A 270 3.98 1.15 0.75
N THR A 271 5.26 1.44 0.47
CA THR A 271 6.37 0.99 1.32
C THR A 271 7.13 2.11 2.05
N ASN A 272 6.96 3.38 1.69
CA ASN A 272 7.76 4.47 2.28
C ASN A 272 7.09 5.22 3.45
N TRP A 273 5.96 4.76 3.96
CA TRP A 273 5.26 5.41 5.09
C TRP A 273 5.70 4.86 6.44
N GLY A 274 6.59 5.51 7.18
CA GLY A 274 7.32 4.84 8.26
C GLY A 274 7.74 5.70 9.44
N GLY A 275 6.79 6.04 10.32
CA GLY A 275 7.03 6.50 11.69
C GLY A 275 5.76 6.32 12.54
N ALA A 276 5.84 6.39 13.88
CA ALA A 276 4.67 6.32 14.76
C ALA A 276 3.64 7.45 14.52
N PHE A 277 3.99 8.43 13.67
CA PHE A 277 3.24 9.65 13.38
C PHE A 277 2.91 9.86 11.90
N GLU A 278 3.32 8.97 11.00
CA GLU A 278 2.82 8.98 9.62
C GLU A 278 1.63 8.03 9.53
N SER A 279 0.43 8.57 9.37
CA SER A 279 -0.74 7.76 9.04
C SER A 279 -0.55 7.20 7.64
N GLU A 280 -0.16 5.93 7.54
CA GLU A 280 -0.06 5.21 6.27
C GLU A 280 -1.40 5.32 5.52
N PRO A 281 -1.46 5.92 4.33
CA PRO A 281 -2.70 6.04 3.58
C PRO A 281 -3.11 4.67 3.00
N ALA A 282 -4.38 4.58 2.61
CA ALA A 282 -4.78 3.54 1.68
C ALA A 282 -4.11 3.81 0.33
N CYS A 283 -3.26 2.88 -0.14
CA CYS A 283 -2.53 3.00 -1.40
C CYS A 283 -3.14 2.07 -2.44
N PHE A 284 -3.68 2.64 -3.51
CA PHE A 284 -4.16 1.93 -4.68
C PHE A 284 -3.29 2.20 -5.89
N ALA A 285 -3.33 1.28 -6.85
CA ALA A 285 -2.85 1.57 -8.19
C ALA A 285 -3.63 0.84 -9.27
N TYR A 286 -3.56 1.41 -10.46
CA TYR A 286 -4.28 0.91 -11.63
C TYR A 286 -3.37 0.73 -12.83
N TYR A 287 -3.88 -0.02 -13.80
CA TYR A 287 -3.40 0.00 -15.17
C TYR A 287 -4.51 0.50 -16.09
N SER A 288 -4.20 0.65 -17.36
CA SER A 288 -5.18 1.02 -18.36
C SER A 288 -6.42 0.11 -18.33
N GLY A 289 -7.57 0.73 -18.09
CA GLY A 289 -8.87 0.07 -18.04
C GLY A 289 -9.14 -0.80 -16.81
N THR A 290 -8.27 -0.83 -15.79
CA THR A 290 -8.50 -1.68 -14.60
C THR A 290 -9.34 -0.99 -13.55
N TRP A 291 -9.13 0.31 -13.29
CA TRP A 291 -9.91 1.07 -12.31
C TRP A 291 -11.41 1.09 -12.65
N SER A 292 -12.26 1.11 -11.63
CA SER A 292 -13.72 1.19 -11.82
C SER A 292 -14.39 2.07 -10.78
N LYS A 293 -15.61 2.50 -11.10
CA LYS A 293 -16.47 3.26 -10.17
C LYS A 293 -16.67 2.54 -8.83
N ALA A 294 -16.74 1.21 -8.79
CA ALA A 294 -16.87 0.47 -7.55
C ALA A 294 -15.64 0.61 -6.60
N HIS A 295 -14.42 0.76 -7.15
CA HIS A 295 -13.25 1.08 -6.32
C HIS A 295 -13.32 2.52 -5.83
N ALA A 296 -13.72 3.44 -6.70
CA ALA A 296 -13.92 4.83 -6.32
C ALA A 296 -14.93 4.93 -5.18
N ASP A 297 -16.10 4.28 -5.27
CA ASP A 297 -17.19 4.32 -4.29
C ASP A 297 -16.81 3.78 -2.90
N ALA A 298 -15.78 2.93 -2.81
CA ALA A 298 -15.27 2.46 -1.52
C ALA A 298 -14.60 3.59 -0.71
N ILE A 299 -14.06 4.61 -1.38
CA ILE A 299 -13.41 5.75 -0.72
C ILE A 299 -14.47 6.59 0.04
N PRO A 300 -14.23 7.01 1.29
CA PRO A 300 -15.19 7.83 2.03
C PRO A 300 -15.39 9.21 1.40
N ASP A 301 -16.59 9.78 1.53
CA ASP A 301 -16.83 11.19 1.20
C ASP A 301 -15.96 12.09 2.08
N GLY A 302 -15.46 13.18 1.52
CA GLY A 302 -14.54 14.12 2.15
C GLY A 302 -13.12 13.60 2.35
N ALA A 303 -12.83 12.34 1.98
CA ALA A 303 -11.48 11.80 2.10
C ALA A 303 -10.50 12.60 1.22
N ARG A 304 -9.30 12.82 1.74
CA ARG A 304 -8.20 13.40 0.98
C ARG A 304 -7.63 12.34 0.05
N VAL A 305 -7.59 12.63 -1.24
CA VAL A 305 -7.10 11.71 -2.27
C VAL A 305 -5.95 12.37 -3.00
N LEU A 306 -4.78 11.73 -3.00
CA LEU A 306 -3.64 12.08 -3.84
C LEU A 306 -3.63 11.18 -5.06
N LEU A 307 -3.74 11.75 -6.26
CA LEU A 307 -3.60 11.05 -7.53
C LEU A 307 -2.22 11.36 -8.13
N ASP A 308 -1.43 10.31 -8.36
CA ASP A 308 -0.05 10.38 -8.87
C ASP A 308 0.10 9.57 -10.17
N PRO A 309 -0.36 10.13 -11.31
CA PRO A 309 -0.35 9.44 -12.60
C PRO A 309 0.99 9.63 -13.34
N ASP A 310 1.22 8.84 -14.39
CA ASP A 310 2.32 9.14 -15.30
C ASP A 310 2.04 10.46 -16.07
N TYR A 311 3.11 11.20 -16.35
CA TYR A 311 3.04 12.51 -17.03
C TYR A 311 2.87 12.42 -18.56
N ASN A 312 2.81 11.22 -19.12
CA ASN A 312 2.61 11.03 -20.55
C ASN A 312 1.12 11.08 -20.91
N GLU A 313 0.80 11.20 -22.20
CA GLU A 313 -0.58 11.32 -22.68
C GLU A 313 -1.47 10.15 -22.25
N ALA A 314 -0.92 8.93 -22.21
CA ALA A 314 -1.66 7.76 -21.75
C ALA A 314 -2.00 7.85 -20.26
N GLY A 315 -1.03 8.24 -19.43
CA GLY A 315 -1.23 8.43 -18.00
C GLY A 315 -2.25 9.51 -17.69
N GLN A 316 -2.17 10.65 -18.40
CA GLN A 316 -3.17 11.72 -18.28
C GLN A 316 -4.58 11.28 -18.68
N ARG A 317 -4.73 10.46 -19.73
CA ARG A 317 -6.03 9.89 -20.10
C ARG A 317 -6.59 8.98 -19.02
N MET A 318 -5.76 8.15 -18.40
CA MET A 318 -6.20 7.24 -17.33
C MET A 318 -6.51 7.99 -16.03
N ALA A 319 -5.71 8.99 -15.68
CA ALA A 319 -5.94 9.87 -14.53
C ALA A 319 -7.33 10.53 -14.62
N ARG A 320 -7.72 10.99 -15.82
CA ARG A 320 -9.07 11.56 -16.04
C ARG A 320 -10.17 10.55 -15.72
N ALA A 321 -10.04 9.29 -16.11
CA ALA A 321 -11.02 8.27 -15.78
C ALA A 321 -11.12 8.04 -14.26
N VAL A 322 -10.01 8.11 -13.53
CA VAL A 322 -10.02 8.05 -12.05
C VAL A 322 -10.74 9.26 -11.47
N VAL A 323 -10.37 10.48 -11.89
CA VAL A 323 -11.01 11.74 -11.47
C VAL A 323 -12.51 11.71 -11.70
N GLU A 324 -12.94 11.23 -12.88
CA GLU A 324 -14.35 11.11 -13.25
C GLU A 324 -15.12 10.18 -12.30
N THR A 325 -14.52 9.05 -11.92
CA THR A 325 -15.16 8.12 -10.98
C THR A 325 -15.21 8.61 -9.53
N LEU A 326 -14.20 9.39 -9.10
CA LEU A 326 -14.15 9.98 -7.76
C LEU A 326 -15.18 11.12 -7.62
N GLY A 327 -15.28 11.98 -8.63
CA GLY A 327 -16.17 13.14 -8.61
C GLY A 327 -15.84 14.16 -7.52
N ALA A 328 -16.77 15.08 -7.25
CA ALA A 328 -16.59 16.18 -6.30
C ALA A 328 -16.75 15.78 -4.82
N ARG A 329 -16.84 14.47 -4.53
CA ARG A 329 -17.13 13.97 -3.18
C ARG A 329 -15.87 13.80 -2.33
N VAL A 330 -14.69 13.92 -2.92
CA VAL A 330 -13.39 13.79 -2.25
C VAL A 330 -12.61 15.09 -2.37
N ASP A 331 -11.67 15.32 -1.45
CA ASP A 331 -10.67 16.38 -1.58
C ASP A 331 -9.51 15.86 -2.43
N LEU A 332 -9.61 16.05 -3.75
CA LEU A 332 -8.67 15.50 -4.73
C LEU A 332 -7.51 16.45 -5.01
N HIS A 333 -6.30 15.94 -4.77
CA HIS A 333 -5.03 16.55 -5.14
C HIS A 333 -4.39 15.70 -6.23
N VAL A 334 -4.12 16.29 -7.40
CA VAL A 334 -3.37 15.62 -8.46
C VAL A 334 -1.94 16.13 -8.43
N THR A 335 -0.95 15.26 -8.26
CA THR A 335 0.45 15.69 -8.27
C THR A 335 0.78 16.35 -9.61
N LYS A 336 1.22 17.60 -9.57
CA LYS A 336 1.97 18.25 -10.65
C LYS A 336 3.36 18.56 -10.11
N THR A 337 4.42 18.07 -10.75
CA THR A 337 5.52 18.86 -11.37
C THR A 337 6.82 18.02 -11.52
N ARG A 338 7.61 18.16 -12.60
CA ARG A 338 8.46 19.32 -12.94
C ARG A 338 8.31 19.81 -14.39
N GLU A 339 8.13 21.13 -14.53
CA GLU A 339 8.92 21.88 -15.52
C GLU A 339 10.39 21.62 -15.18
N VAL A 340 11.10 21.05 -16.16
CA VAL A 340 12.55 20.99 -16.14
C VAL A 340 13.02 22.41 -16.43
N ALA A 341 13.60 23.08 -15.44
CA ALA A 341 14.42 24.26 -15.66
C ALA A 341 15.65 23.90 -16.51
#